data_AF-A0A1I7WYB2-F1
#
_entry.id   AF-A0A1I7WYB2-F1
#
_cell.length_a   1.000
_cell.length_b   1.000
_cell.length_c   1.000
_cell.angle_alpha   90.00
_cell.angle_beta   90.00
_cell.angle_gamma   90.00
#
_symmetry.space_group_name_H-M   'P 1'
#
loop_
_entity.id
_entity.type
_entity.pdbx_description
1 polymer ?
#
loop_
_entity_poly.entity_id
_entity_poly.type
_entity_poly.pdbx_seq_one_letter_code
_entity_poly.pdbx_strand_id
1 'polypeptide(L)'
;MRAYRGLFNRKGGRLSTRFKLPDVYGVFKFLIDYRRVGYTHLHDVQQVSVRPLLHTQYERFLRSAYPYYASSFSMMVGVLLFSLVFLHFKEPIRTPEGKKTN
;
A
#
# COMPACT_ATOMS: atom_id res chain seq x y z
N MET A 1 -1.92 26.61 -10.62
CA MET A 1 -1.07 26.35 -9.44
C MET A 1 -1.95 26.46 -8.20
N ARG A 2 -2.14 25.37 -7.43
CA ARG A 2 -3.04 25.38 -6.25
C ARG A 2 -2.24 25.71 -4.99
N ALA A 3 -2.59 26.80 -4.31
CA ALA A 3 -1.93 27.23 -3.09
C ALA A 3 -2.79 26.91 -1.87
N TYR A 4 -2.20 26.25 -0.87
CA TYR A 4 -2.84 26.00 0.41
C TYR A 4 -2.40 27.08 1.40
N ARG A 5 -3.36 27.73 2.07
CA ARG A 5 -3.11 28.81 3.03
C ARG A 5 -3.54 28.37 4.43
N GLY A 6 -2.73 28.70 5.42
CA GLY A 6 -3.01 28.45 6.82
C GLY A 6 -2.56 29.61 7.69
N LEU A 7 -3.18 29.74 8.86
CA LEU A 7 -2.77 30.72 9.86
C LEU A 7 -1.75 30.10 10.81
N PHE A 8 -0.86 30.95 11.35
CA PHE A 8 0.09 30.56 12.37
C PHE A 8 -0.50 30.79 13.76
N ASN A 9 -0.19 29.88 14.69
CA ASN A 9 -0.45 30.08 16.11
C ASN A 9 0.83 30.60 16.79
N ARG A 10 0.69 31.62 17.63
CA ARG A 10 1.78 32.20 18.40
C ARG A 10 1.90 31.48 19.74
N LYS A 11 3.02 30.79 19.97
CA LYS A 11 3.34 30.15 21.26
C LYS A 11 4.78 30.46 21.65
N GLY A 12 4.98 31.05 22.84
CA GLY A 12 6.32 31.30 23.40
C GLY A 12 7.26 32.09 22.49
N GLY A 13 6.76 33.12 21.82
CA GLY A 13 7.56 33.96 20.91
C GLY A 13 7.81 33.37 19.52
N ARG A 14 7.35 32.15 19.22
CA ARG A 14 7.47 31.52 17.89
C ARG A 14 6.10 31.37 17.22
N LEU A 15 6.10 31.48 15.89
CA LEU A 15 4.94 31.20 15.03
C LEU A 15 5.06 29.76 14.51
N SER A 16 4.04 28.94 14.74
CA SER A 16 4.02 27.54 14.29
C SER A 16 2.63 27.14 13.77
N THR A 17 2.60 26.24 12.81
CA THR A 17 1.37 25.66 12.26
C THR A 17 1.60 24.18 11.91
N ARG A 18 0.56 23.35 11.98
CA ARG A 18 0.60 21.93 11.63
C ARG A 18 -0.49 21.66 10.62
N PHE A 19 -0.14 21.07 9.50
CA PHE A 19 -1.07 20.73 8.42
C PHE A 19 -0.70 19.37 7.82
N LYS A 20 -1.68 18.74 7.15
CA LYS A 20 -1.44 17.53 6.37
C LYS A 20 -1.02 17.92 4.96
N LEU A 21 -0.04 17.18 4.41
CA LEU A 21 0.40 17.38 3.04
C LEU A 21 -0.71 16.98 2.06
N PRO A 22 -0.78 17.62 0.88
CA PRO A 22 -1.71 17.20 -0.17
C PRO A 22 -1.29 15.83 -0.74
N ASP A 23 -2.26 15.12 -1.34
CA ASP A 23 -2.06 13.81 -1.96
C ASP A 23 -1.35 13.86 -3.33
N VAL A 24 -0.60 14.93 -3.60
CA VAL A 24 0.10 15.15 -4.87
C VAL A 24 1.60 15.16 -4.59
N TYR A 25 2.34 14.36 -5.35
CA TYR A 25 3.79 14.28 -5.25
C TYR A 25 4.47 15.35 -6.10
N GLY A 26 5.66 15.76 -5.67
CA GLY A 26 6.45 16.73 -6.41
C GLY A 26 7.20 17.69 -5.50
N VAL A 27 7.54 18.85 -6.05
CA VAL A 27 8.27 19.89 -5.35
C VAL A 27 7.30 20.97 -4.90
N PHE A 28 7.30 21.23 -3.59
CA PHE A 28 6.49 22.26 -2.96
C PHE A 28 7.38 23.38 -2.44
N LYS A 29 6.76 24.54 -2.23
CA LYS A 29 7.41 25.70 -1.61
C LYS A 29 6.57 26.13 -0.42
N PHE A 30 7.19 26.25 0.75
CA PHE A 30 6.63 26.99 1.87
C PHE A 30 7.00 28.46 1.66
N LEU A 31 5.99 29.31 1.53
CA LEU A 31 6.17 30.73 1.25
C LEU A 31 5.53 31.53 2.39
N ILE A 32 6.35 32.35 3.04
CA ILE A 32 5.95 33.29 4.08
C ILE A 32 6.09 34.69 3.47
N ASP A 33 4.95 35.32 3.21
CA ASP A 33 4.90 36.70 2.71
C ASP A 33 4.14 37.56 3.73
N TYR A 34 4.88 38.37 4.46
CA TYR A 34 4.32 39.30 5.45
C TYR A 34 4.53 40.74 4.98
N ARG A 35 3.49 41.28 4.33
CA ARG A 35 3.43 42.67 3.87
C ARG A 35 2.41 43.47 4.68
N ARG A 36 2.88 44.41 5.50
CA ARG A 36 2.07 45.34 6.29
C ARG A 36 2.64 46.76 6.17
N VAL A 37 1.77 47.77 6.09
CA VAL A 37 2.18 49.18 6.07
C VAL A 37 2.90 49.52 7.37
N GLY A 38 4.05 50.22 7.29
CA GLY A 38 4.85 50.60 8.46
C GLY A 38 5.78 49.52 9.01
N TYR A 39 5.82 48.33 8.41
CA TYR A 39 6.77 47.26 8.76
C TYR A 39 7.63 46.89 7.55
N THR A 40 8.82 46.34 7.81
CA THR A 40 9.66 45.76 6.77
C THR A 40 8.96 44.55 6.14
N HIS A 41 9.02 44.45 4.82
CA HIS A 41 8.51 43.31 4.07
C HIS A 41 9.35 42.07 4.38
N LEU A 42 8.72 41.04 4.93
CA LEU A 42 9.36 39.75 5.20
C LEU A 42 8.91 38.75 4.15
N HIS A 43 9.86 38.24 3.37
CA HIS A 43 9.62 37.26 2.33
C HIS A 43 10.61 36.10 2.48
N ASP A 44 10.11 34.92 2.82
CA ASP A 44 10.92 33.71 3.01
C ASP A 44 10.30 32.54 2.23
N VAL A 45 11.15 31.78 1.54
CA VAL A 45 10.72 30.69 0.65
C VAL A 45 11.60 29.46 0.87
N GLN A 46 10.99 28.40 1.37
CA GLN A 46 11.66 27.12 1.58
C GLN A 46 11.13 26.08 0.59
N GLN A 47 12.01 25.53 -0.25
CA GLN A 47 11.66 24.48 -1.20
C GLN A 47 11.81 23.10 -0.55
N VAL A 48 10.80 22.26 -0.67
CA VAL A 48 10.77 20.90 -0.10
C VAL A 48 10.19 19.92 -1.12
N SER A 49 10.79 18.74 -1.23
CA SER A 49 10.28 17.65 -2.07
C SER A 49 9.40 16.71 -1.25
N VAL A 50 8.25 16.36 -1.83
CA VAL A 50 7.31 15.36 -1.29
C VAL A 50 7.43 14.13 -2.15
N ARG A 51 7.99 13.07 -1.56
CA ARG A 51 8.20 11.77 -2.22
C ARG A 51 6.98 10.85 -2.05
N PRO A 52 6.71 9.97 -3.01
CA PRO A 52 5.70 8.93 -2.87
C PRO A 52 6.07 7.90 -1.81
N LEU A 53 5.05 7.14 -1.38
CA LEU A 53 5.22 6.01 -0.48
C LEU A 53 6.06 4.92 -1.15
N LEU A 54 6.97 4.34 -0.38
CA LEU A 54 7.78 3.21 -0.83
C LEU A 54 6.98 1.90 -0.73
N HIS A 55 7.37 0.89 -1.50
CA HIS A 55 6.74 -0.43 -1.48
C HIS A 55 6.70 -1.10 -0.09
N THR A 56 7.60 -0.74 0.83
CA THR A 56 7.63 -1.25 2.22
C THR A 56 6.68 -0.50 3.17
N GLN A 57 6.12 0.63 2.74
CA GLN A 57 5.32 1.52 3.57
C GLN A 57 3.81 1.31 3.40
N TYR A 58 3.40 0.42 2.48
CA TYR A 58 2.00 0.03 2.33
C TYR A 58 1.58 -0.90 3.47
N GLU A 59 0.30 -0.82 3.84
CA GLU A 59 -0.27 -1.71 4.83
C GLU A 59 -0.25 -3.17 4.36
N ARG A 60 0.29 -4.05 5.20
CA ARG A 60 0.32 -5.50 4.97
C ARG A 60 -0.80 -6.16 5.78
N PHE A 61 -1.25 -7.32 5.32
CA PHE A 61 -2.29 -8.12 6.00
C PHE A 61 -3.61 -7.38 6.18
N LEU A 62 -4.17 -6.92 5.07
CA LEU A 62 -5.50 -6.32 5.05
C LEU A 62 -6.55 -7.35 5.46
N ARG A 63 -7.39 -7.00 6.44
CA ARG A 63 -8.45 -7.90 6.93
C ARG A 63 -9.41 -8.33 5.81
N SER A 64 -9.73 -7.41 4.91
CA SER A 64 -10.57 -7.72 3.73
C SER A 64 -9.90 -8.69 2.74
N ALA A 65 -8.58 -8.87 2.82
CA ALA A 65 -7.82 -9.70 1.90
C ALA A 65 -7.55 -11.12 2.43
N TYR A 66 -7.99 -11.46 3.66
CA TYR A 66 -7.89 -12.82 4.21
C TYR A 66 -8.37 -13.95 3.28
N PRO A 67 -9.50 -13.84 2.54
CA PRO A 67 -9.91 -14.92 1.64
C PRO A 67 -8.88 -15.24 0.56
N TYR A 68 -8.13 -14.24 0.07
CA TYR A 68 -7.09 -14.45 -0.95
C TYR A 68 -5.83 -15.10 -0.37
N TYR A 69 -5.47 -14.74 0.87
CA TYR A 69 -4.37 -15.40 1.57
C TYR A 69 -4.72 -16.88 1.82
N ALA A 70 -5.93 -17.15 2.32
CA ALA A 70 -6.39 -18.51 2.58
C ALA A 70 -6.48 -19.38 1.31
N SER A 71 -6.97 -18.83 0.19
CA SER A 71 -7.06 -19.57 -1.07
C SER A 71 -5.69 -19.98 -1.61
N SER A 72 -4.70 -19.10 -1.53
CA SER A 72 -3.33 -19.38 -1.95
C SER A 72 -2.73 -20.56 -1.18
N PHE A 73 -2.89 -20.55 0.15
CA PHE A 73 -2.44 -21.66 0.99
C PHE A 73 -3.24 -22.95 0.74
N SER A 74 -4.56 -22.84 0.50
CA SER A 74 -5.40 -23.99 0.18
C SER A 74 -4.94 -24.69 -1.10
N MET A 75 -4.56 -23.95 -2.13
CA MET A 75 -4.03 -24.53 -3.38
C MET A 75 -2.68 -25.22 -3.18
N MET A 76 -1.78 -24.64 -2.36
CA MET A 76 -0.51 -25.29 -2.01
C MET A 76 -0.75 -26.62 -1.30
N VAL A 77 -1.64 -26.66 -0.30
CA VAL A 77 -2.01 -27.88 0.42
C VAL A 77 -2.68 -28.89 -0.51
N GLY A 78 -3.57 -28.42 -1.39
CA GLY A 78 -4.26 -29.26 -2.36
C GLY A 78 -3.30 -30.01 -3.28
N VAL A 79 -2.28 -29.31 -3.82
CA VAL A 79 -1.25 -29.96 -4.66
C VAL A 79 -0.42 -30.96 -3.87
N LEU A 80 -0.06 -30.66 -2.62
CA LEU A 80 0.69 -31.58 -1.77
C LEU A 80 -0.11 -32.85 -1.48
N LEU A 81 -1.38 -32.72 -1.08
CA LEU A 81 -2.26 -33.86 -0.81
C LEU A 81 -2.53 -34.66 -2.09
N PHE A 82 -2.80 -33.98 -3.21
CA PHE A 82 -2.99 -34.63 -4.50
C PHE A 82 -1.77 -35.45 -4.88
N SER A 83 -0.56 -34.89 -4.76
CA SER A 83 0.68 -35.59 -5.08
C SER A 83 0.89 -36.84 -4.22
N LEU A 84 0.61 -36.75 -2.90
CA LEU A 84 0.75 -37.90 -1.99
C LEU A 84 -0.24 -39.03 -2.30
N VAL A 85 -1.52 -38.67 -2.52
CA VAL A 85 -2.57 -39.64 -2.85
C VAL A 85 -2.29 -40.26 -4.20
N PHE A 86 -1.93 -39.46 -5.20
CA PHE A 86 -1.61 -39.94 -6.54
C PHE A 86 -0.44 -40.92 -6.52
N LEU A 87 0.62 -40.64 -5.76
CA LEU A 87 1.78 -41.52 -5.66
C LEU A 87 1.46 -42.86 -4.94
N HIS A 88 0.58 -42.83 -3.94
CA HIS A 88 0.17 -44.04 -3.20
C HIS A 88 -1.07 -44.71 -3.79
N PHE A 89 -1.56 -44.23 -4.94
CA PHE A 89 -2.73 -44.80 -5.59
C PHE A 89 -2.35 -46.13 -6.26
N LYS A 90 -2.93 -47.22 -5.77
CA LYS A 90 -2.78 -48.55 -6.37
C LYS A 90 -4.03 -48.88 -7.16
N GLU A 91 -3.88 -49.11 -8.46
CA GLU A 91 -5.00 -49.52 -9.30
C GLU A 91 -5.54 -50.88 -8.85
N PRO A 92 -6.87 -51.06 -8.75
CA PRO A 92 -7.44 -52.38 -8.53
C PRO A 92 -7.14 -53.26 -9.77
N ILE A 93 -6.78 -54.51 -9.52
CA ILE A 93 -6.42 -55.49 -10.55
C ILE A 93 -7.62 -55.63 -11.52
N ARG A 94 -7.44 -55.21 -12.77
CA ARG A 94 -8.42 -55.46 -13.83
C ARG A 94 -8.41 -56.95 -14.16
N THR A 95 -9.39 -57.69 -13.65
CA THR A 95 -9.68 -59.04 -14.16
C THR A 95 -10.13 -58.90 -15.62
N PRO A 96 -9.46 -59.52 -16.60
CA PRO A 96 -9.92 -59.46 -17.98
C PRO A 96 -11.24 -60.24 -18.08
N GLU A 97 -12.36 -59.55 -18.25
CA GLU A 97 -13.61 -60.21 -18.59
C GLU A 97 -13.49 -60.87 -19.96
N GLY A 98 -13.75 -62.18 -19.98
CA GLY A 98 -13.51 -63.07 -21.11
C GLY A 98 -14.16 -62.60 -22.41
N LYS A 99 -13.37 -62.62 -23.47
CA LYS A 99 -13.76 -62.41 -24.86
C LYS A 99 -14.91 -63.37 -25.23
N LYS A 100 -16.15 -62.86 -25.38
CA LYS A 100 -17.22 -63.62 -26.04
C LYS A 100 -16.92 -63.68 -27.53
N THR A 101 -16.60 -64.87 -28.03
CA THR A 101 -16.54 -65.21 -29.45
C THR A 101 -17.96 -65.30 -29.99
N ASN A 102 -18.25 -64.59 -31.09
CA ASN A 102 -19.32 -64.99 -32.02
C ASN A 102 -18.83 -66.20 -32.81
#